data_AF-A0A199UNI9-F1
#
_entry.id   AF-A0A199UNI9-F1
#
_cell.length_a   1.000
_cell.length_b   1.000
_cell.length_c   1.000
_cell.angle_alpha   90.00
_cell.angle_beta   90.00
_cell.angle_gamma   90.00
#
_symmetry.space_group_name_H-M   'P 1'
#
loop_
_entity.id
_entity.type
_entity.pdbx_description
1 polymer ?
#
loop_
_entity_poly.entity_id
_entity_poly.type
_entity_poly.pdbx_seq_one_letter_code
_entity_poly.pdbx_strand_id
1 'polypeptide(L)'
;MSQRRSYDQLNKSRKFARGLWQPFTALLGDTPRIDVKKNVIVAVTSDKGLCGSIHSASVNVSKALYKLISGSERETKYVILGEKGKVQMVSDSKDDIAMTITELQLQKTPINFTQISELADIILKNVEFDAIRIVFNKFRHVVIHWPTVATILSPEVVERESEAGGMLGDLDSYEIEGGETKSEVLQNLVEFQTRQASITTELIEIISGASALTG
;
A
#
# COMPACT_ATOMS: atom_id res chain seq x y z
N MET A 1 -28.32 -4.44 11.94
CA MET A 1 -27.39 -5.01 12.96
C MET A 1 -26.03 -5.38 12.38
N SER A 2 -25.96 -5.87 11.13
CA SER A 2 -24.71 -6.24 10.43
C SER A 2 -23.76 -5.05 10.17
N GLN A 3 -24.23 -3.97 9.53
CA GLN A 3 -23.38 -2.81 9.17
C GLN A 3 -22.71 -2.12 10.37
N ARG A 4 -23.40 -2.00 11.52
CA ARG A 4 -22.84 -1.37 12.72
C ARG A 4 -21.68 -2.19 13.32
N ARG A 5 -21.78 -3.53 13.30
CA ARG A 5 -20.68 -4.42 13.71
C ARG A 5 -19.47 -4.31 12.77
N SER A 6 -19.70 -4.27 11.45
CA SER A 6 -18.62 -4.09 10.47
C SER A 6 -17.95 -2.72 10.63
N TYR A 7 -18.73 -1.67 10.88
CA TYR A 7 -18.22 -0.32 11.15
C TYR A 7 -17.41 -0.22 12.45
N ASP A 8 -17.84 -0.91 13.50
CA ASP A 8 -17.11 -0.96 14.77
C ASP A 8 -15.81 -1.75 14.66
N GLN A 9 -15.80 -2.86 13.90
CA GLN A 9 -14.57 -3.60 13.59
C GLN A 9 -13.59 -2.76 12.76
N LEU A 10 -14.10 -2.08 11.73
CA LEU A 10 -13.36 -1.08 10.96
C LEU A 10 -12.67 -0.07 11.87
N ASN A 11 -13.41 0.57 12.79
CA ASN A 11 -12.87 1.59 13.67
C ASN A 11 -11.81 1.05 14.64
N LYS A 12 -11.92 -0.21 15.08
CA LYS A 12 -10.88 -0.86 15.90
C LYS A 12 -9.61 -1.07 15.09
N SER A 13 -9.73 -1.64 13.90
CA SER A 13 -8.61 -1.85 12.98
C SER A 13 -7.93 -0.53 12.62
N ARG A 14 -8.70 0.50 12.26
CA ARG A 14 -8.18 1.85 11.94
C ARG A 14 -7.38 2.47 13.09
N LYS A 15 -7.82 2.30 14.34
CA LYS A 15 -7.10 2.84 15.50
C LYS A 15 -5.73 2.20 15.67
N PHE A 16 -5.67 0.87 15.54
CA PHE A 16 -4.41 0.13 15.60
C PHE A 16 -3.48 0.52 14.45
N ALA A 17 -4.02 0.52 13.23
CA ALA A 17 -3.29 0.80 12.01
C ALA A 17 -2.73 2.23 11.97
N ARG A 18 -3.52 3.23 12.42
CA ARG A 18 -3.06 4.61 12.59
C ARG A 18 -1.92 4.76 13.60
N GLY A 19 -1.94 3.99 14.68
CA GLY A 19 -0.90 4.03 15.71
C GLY A 19 0.48 3.61 15.18
N LEU A 20 0.49 2.70 14.19
CA LEU A 20 1.72 2.30 13.50
C LEU A 20 2.04 3.23 12.34
N TRP A 21 1.08 3.53 11.47
CA TRP A 21 1.31 4.26 10.22
C TRP A 21 1.64 5.75 10.42
N GLN A 22 0.93 6.47 11.31
CA GLN A 22 1.09 7.91 11.44
C GLN A 22 2.51 8.34 11.83
N PRO A 23 3.21 7.66 12.77
CA PRO A 23 4.61 7.92 13.05
C PRO A 23 5.50 7.73 11.82
N PHE A 24 5.35 6.64 11.06
CA PHE A 24 6.17 6.40 9.87
C PHE A 24 5.92 7.40 8.76
N THR A 25 4.68 7.81 8.52
CA THR A 25 4.39 8.85 7.52
C THR A 25 4.86 10.22 7.97
N ALA A 26 4.81 10.53 9.27
CA ALA A 26 5.38 11.76 9.79
C ALA A 26 6.92 11.78 9.67
N LEU A 27 7.55 10.61 9.86
CA LEU A 27 9.00 10.45 9.89
C LEU A 27 9.63 10.30 8.50
N LEU A 28 8.99 9.52 7.63
CA LEU A 28 9.51 9.13 6.31
C LEU A 28 8.78 9.85 5.16
N GLY A 29 7.67 10.54 5.46
CA GLY A 29 6.85 11.21 4.47
C GLY A 29 5.98 10.26 3.64
N ASP A 30 5.32 10.83 2.63
CA ASP A 30 4.75 10.10 1.49
C ASP A 30 5.22 10.79 0.21
N THR A 31 5.99 10.08 -0.61
CA THR A 31 6.69 10.64 -1.78
C THR A 31 6.23 9.99 -3.09
N PRO A 32 4.94 10.13 -3.48
CA PRO A 32 4.40 9.43 -4.64
C PRO A 32 5.05 9.87 -5.97
N ARG A 33 5.71 11.02 -5.98
CA ARG A 33 6.40 11.60 -7.15
C ARG A 33 7.90 11.31 -7.22
N ILE A 34 8.45 10.52 -6.30
CA ILE A 34 9.88 10.20 -6.33
C ILE A 34 10.24 9.53 -7.66
N ASP A 35 11.35 9.94 -8.24
CA ASP A 35 11.85 9.38 -9.50
C ASP A 35 12.81 8.22 -9.21
N VAL A 36 12.40 7.01 -9.62
CA VAL A 36 13.15 5.77 -9.41
C VAL A 36 13.04 4.86 -10.63
N LYS A 37 13.97 3.91 -10.75
CA LYS A 37 14.08 3.05 -11.93
C LYS A 37 13.06 1.91 -11.87
N LYS A 38 12.92 1.25 -10.72
CA LYS A 38 12.01 0.10 -10.54
C LYS A 38 10.77 0.49 -9.73
N ASN A 39 9.62 0.56 -10.39
CA ASN A 39 8.36 0.98 -9.80
C ASN A 39 7.38 -0.19 -9.75
N VAL A 40 6.70 -0.35 -8.61
CA VAL A 40 5.62 -1.32 -8.46
C VAL A 40 4.35 -0.60 -8.07
N ILE A 41 3.28 -0.76 -8.84
CA ILE A 41 1.97 -0.21 -8.51
C ILE A 41 1.09 -1.35 -8.00
N VAL A 42 0.75 -1.32 -6.71
CA VAL A 42 -0.17 -2.27 -6.09
C VAL A 42 -1.59 -1.70 -6.22
N ALA A 43 -2.38 -2.23 -7.15
CA ALA A 43 -3.77 -1.81 -7.35
C ALA A 43 -4.69 -2.66 -6.47
N VAL A 44 -5.29 -2.04 -5.43
CA VAL A 44 -6.13 -2.77 -4.48
C VAL A 44 -7.62 -2.63 -4.81
N THR A 45 -8.27 -3.77 -5.02
CA THR A 45 -9.69 -3.90 -5.35
C THR A 45 -10.32 -5.06 -4.56
N SER A 46 -11.65 -5.24 -4.65
CA SER A 46 -12.32 -6.39 -4.01
C SER A 46 -12.57 -7.53 -5.00
N ASP A 47 -12.84 -8.72 -4.45
CA ASP A 47 -13.32 -9.87 -5.23
C ASP A 47 -14.85 -9.88 -5.39
N LYS A 48 -15.58 -9.38 -4.39
CA LYS A 48 -17.04 -9.28 -4.42
C LYS A 48 -17.50 -8.07 -5.23
N GLY A 49 -18.60 -8.23 -5.96
CA GLY A 49 -19.22 -7.17 -6.76
C GLY A 49 -20.32 -6.40 -6.01
N LEU A 50 -20.55 -5.17 -6.46
CA LEU A 50 -21.76 -4.30 -6.36
C LEU A 50 -21.40 -2.80 -6.34
N CYS A 51 -20.12 -2.42 -6.17
CA CYS A 51 -19.64 -1.03 -6.13
C CYS A 51 -18.68 -0.69 -7.29
N GLY A 52 -19.14 -0.76 -8.54
CA GLY A 52 -18.31 -0.57 -9.73
C GLY A 52 -17.51 0.75 -9.76
N SER A 53 -18.09 1.85 -9.26
CA SER A 53 -17.44 3.17 -9.23
C SER A 53 -16.22 3.25 -8.32
N ILE A 54 -16.20 2.49 -7.22
CA ILE A 54 -15.09 2.48 -6.25
C ILE A 54 -13.86 1.77 -6.85
N HIS A 55 -14.07 0.62 -7.48
CA HIS A 55 -12.97 -0.14 -8.09
C HIS A 55 -12.40 0.58 -9.31
N SER A 56 -13.27 1.14 -10.16
CA SER A 56 -12.83 1.93 -11.31
C SER A 56 -12.02 3.15 -10.90
N ALA A 57 -12.34 3.80 -9.77
CA ALA A 57 -11.53 4.91 -9.28
C ALA A 57 -10.09 4.48 -8.95
N SER A 58 -9.92 3.36 -8.22
CA SER A 58 -8.59 2.82 -7.90
C SER A 58 -7.81 2.45 -9.17
N VAL A 59 -8.45 1.73 -10.09
CA VAL A 59 -7.83 1.32 -11.36
C VAL A 59 -7.44 2.53 -12.21
N ASN A 60 -8.30 3.55 -12.28
CA ASN A 60 -8.01 4.78 -13.03
C ASN A 60 -6.81 5.53 -12.44
N VAL A 61 -6.72 5.64 -11.11
CA VAL A 61 -5.54 6.23 -10.44
C VAL A 61 -4.29 5.41 -10.70
N SER A 62 -4.36 4.07 -10.64
CA SER A 62 -3.23 3.19 -10.97
C SER A 62 -2.76 3.39 -12.42
N LYS A 63 -3.67 3.44 -13.39
CA LYS A 63 -3.36 3.69 -14.81
C LYS A 63 -2.77 5.09 -15.02
N ALA A 64 -3.26 6.10 -14.30
CA ALA A 64 -2.71 7.44 -14.36
C ALA A 64 -1.29 7.50 -13.79
N LEU A 65 -1.04 6.86 -12.65
CA LEU A 65 0.31 6.77 -12.05
C LEU A 65 1.28 6.06 -12.98
N TYR A 66 0.90 4.94 -13.57
CA TYR A 66 1.75 4.23 -14.54
C TYR A 66 2.18 5.16 -15.66
N LYS A 67 1.26 5.94 -16.25
CA LYS A 67 1.62 6.89 -17.31
C LYS A 67 2.58 8.00 -16.85
N LEU A 68 2.54 8.36 -15.57
CA LEU A 68 3.41 9.40 -15.00
C LEU A 68 4.82 8.89 -14.67
N ILE A 69 4.92 7.64 -14.22
CA ILE A 69 6.18 7.07 -13.71
C ILE A 69 6.83 6.08 -14.66
N SER A 70 6.13 5.58 -15.68
CA SER A 70 6.72 4.77 -16.74
C SER A 70 7.54 5.64 -17.69
N GLY A 71 8.59 5.06 -18.30
CA GLY A 71 9.48 5.74 -19.23
C GLY A 71 10.51 4.78 -19.82
N SER A 72 11.28 5.23 -20.82
CA SER A 72 12.26 4.37 -21.51
C SER A 72 13.36 3.80 -20.62
N GLU A 73 13.65 4.45 -19.49
CA GLU A 73 14.67 4.03 -18.52
C GLU A 73 14.06 3.53 -17.20
N ARG A 74 12.72 3.38 -17.14
CA ARG A 74 11.99 3.02 -15.93
C ARG A 74 11.20 1.75 -16.17
N GLU A 75 11.42 0.76 -15.32
CA GLU A 75 10.58 -0.43 -15.25
C GLU A 75 9.41 -0.15 -14.31
N THR A 76 8.18 -0.32 -14.79
CA THR A 76 6.98 -0.20 -13.97
C THR A 76 6.14 -1.45 -14.10
N LYS A 77 5.85 -2.11 -12.98
CA LYS A 77 5.03 -3.31 -12.91
C LYS A 77 3.79 -3.10 -12.06
N TYR A 78 2.74 -3.85 -12.37
CA TYR A 78 1.54 -3.94 -11.56
C TYR A 78 1.54 -5.18 -10.69
N VAL A 79 1.08 -5.01 -9.46
CA VAL A 79 0.58 -6.08 -8.60
C VAL A 79 -0.89 -5.81 -8.38
N ILE A 80 -1.74 -6.76 -8.77
CA ILE A 80 -3.19 -6.59 -8.66
C ILE A 80 -3.68 -7.40 -7.47
N LEU A 81 -4.39 -6.73 -6.56
CA LEU A 81 -5.10 -7.38 -5.46
C LEU A 81 -6.60 -7.29 -5.72
N GLY A 82 -7.26 -8.44 -5.85
CA GLY A 82 -8.70 -8.58 -6.07
C GLY A 82 -9.12 -8.80 -7.54
N GLU A 83 -10.20 -9.56 -7.71
CA GLU A 83 -10.71 -9.96 -9.03
C GLU A 83 -11.18 -8.77 -9.88
N LYS A 84 -11.71 -7.69 -9.28
CA LYS A 84 -12.21 -6.55 -10.05
C LYS A 84 -11.12 -5.76 -10.76
N GLY A 85 -9.97 -5.55 -10.11
CA GLY A 85 -8.80 -4.92 -10.73
C GLY A 85 -8.26 -5.78 -11.86
N LYS A 86 -8.19 -7.10 -11.65
CA LYS A 86 -7.73 -8.07 -12.66
C LYS A 86 -8.57 -7.97 -13.92
N VAL A 87 -9.90 -8.04 -13.79
CA VAL A 87 -10.81 -7.95 -14.95
C VAL A 87 -10.66 -6.62 -15.70
N GLN A 88 -10.40 -5.50 -15.00
CA GLN A 88 -10.28 -4.16 -15.63
C GLN A 88 -8.89 -3.84 -16.20
N MET A 89 -7.86 -4.61 -15.85
CA MET A 89 -6.46 -4.31 -16.20
C MET A 89 -5.80 -5.39 -17.06
N VAL A 90 -6.24 -6.64 -16.99
CA VAL A 90 -5.64 -7.75 -17.74
C VAL A 90 -5.69 -7.54 -19.25
N SER A 91 -6.72 -6.87 -19.79
CA SER A 91 -6.80 -6.59 -21.23
C SER A 91 -5.78 -5.55 -21.70
N ASP A 92 -5.51 -4.54 -20.88
CA ASP A 92 -4.81 -3.31 -21.30
C ASP A 92 -3.35 -3.27 -20.84
N SER A 93 -2.99 -4.04 -19.82
CA SER A 93 -1.70 -3.94 -19.14
C SER A 93 -1.09 -5.32 -18.85
N LYS A 94 -1.43 -6.33 -19.65
CA LYS A 94 -1.04 -7.72 -19.43
C LYS A 94 0.47 -7.92 -19.25
N ASP A 95 1.26 -7.26 -20.08
CA ASP A 95 2.72 -7.41 -20.12
C ASP A 95 3.42 -6.74 -18.93
N ASP A 96 2.71 -5.82 -18.26
CA ASP A 96 3.19 -5.10 -17.10
C ASP A 96 2.70 -5.70 -15.78
N ILE A 97 1.82 -6.70 -15.79
CA ILE A 97 1.34 -7.36 -14.58
C ILE A 97 2.37 -8.39 -14.13
N ALA A 98 3.07 -8.10 -13.03
CA ALA A 98 4.00 -9.04 -12.40
C ALA A 98 3.25 -10.11 -11.61
N MET A 99 2.16 -9.74 -10.93
CA MET A 99 1.43 -10.63 -10.05
C MET A 99 -0.03 -10.23 -9.94
N THR A 100 -0.90 -11.22 -9.77
CA THR A 100 -2.30 -11.00 -9.42
C THR A 100 -2.71 -11.96 -8.31
N ILE A 101 -3.28 -11.42 -7.25
CA ILE A 101 -3.78 -12.17 -6.10
C ILE A 101 -5.27 -11.89 -6.01
N THR A 102 -6.08 -12.92 -6.28
CA THR A 102 -7.53 -12.89 -6.22
C THR A 102 -8.01 -13.83 -5.13
N GLU A 103 -9.31 -13.84 -4.87
CA GLU A 103 -9.87 -14.62 -3.76
C GLU A 103 -9.25 -14.18 -2.43
N LEU A 104 -9.17 -12.87 -2.21
CA LEU A 104 -8.94 -12.28 -0.89
C LEU A 104 -10.07 -12.62 0.09
N GLN A 105 -11.02 -13.50 -0.30
CA GLN A 105 -11.78 -14.40 0.57
C GLN A 105 -10.87 -15.30 1.42
N LEU A 106 -10.23 -14.65 2.38
CA LEU A 106 -9.94 -15.20 3.67
C LEU A 106 -11.27 -15.75 4.23
N GLN A 107 -11.42 -17.08 4.22
CA GLN A 107 -12.69 -17.81 4.37
C GLN A 107 -13.45 -17.58 5.69
N LYS A 108 -12.95 -16.72 6.58
CA LYS A 108 -13.58 -16.35 7.84
C LYS A 108 -13.54 -14.84 8.01
N THR A 109 -14.71 -14.21 7.98
CA THR A 109 -14.91 -12.91 8.64
C THR A 109 -14.56 -13.04 10.12
N PRO A 110 -13.73 -12.16 10.72
CA PRO A 110 -12.94 -11.10 10.11
C PRO A 110 -11.52 -11.53 9.76
N ILE A 111 -10.95 -10.82 8.79
CA ILE A 111 -9.56 -10.96 8.36
C ILE A 111 -8.62 -10.58 9.50
N ASN A 112 -7.62 -11.41 9.74
CA ASN A 112 -6.64 -11.19 10.79
C ASN A 112 -5.38 -10.52 10.23
N PHE A 113 -4.61 -9.89 11.11
CA PHE A 113 -3.34 -9.23 10.78
C PHE A 113 -2.36 -10.21 10.11
N THR A 114 -2.28 -11.46 10.61
CA THR A 114 -1.38 -12.50 10.11
C THR A 114 -1.55 -12.77 8.61
N GLN A 115 -2.77 -12.93 8.14
CA GLN A 115 -3.07 -13.19 6.72
C GLN A 115 -2.63 -12.04 5.82
N ILE A 116 -2.71 -10.80 6.32
CA ILE A 116 -2.30 -9.63 5.57
C ILE A 116 -0.78 -9.45 5.61
N SER A 117 -0.13 -9.75 6.74
CA SER A 117 1.34 -9.81 6.80
C SER A 117 1.91 -10.86 5.85
N GLU A 118 1.28 -12.04 5.76
CA GLU A 118 1.65 -13.08 4.79
C GLU A 118 1.49 -12.57 3.34
N LEU A 119 0.40 -11.86 3.05
CA LEU A 119 0.17 -11.25 1.74
C LEU A 119 1.23 -10.18 1.42
N ALA A 120 1.58 -9.32 2.38
CA ALA A 120 2.65 -8.35 2.22
C ALA A 120 3.99 -9.04 1.93
N ASP A 121 4.33 -10.08 2.68
CA ASP A 121 5.56 -10.87 2.45
C ASP A 121 5.60 -11.51 1.06
N ILE A 122 4.46 -12.00 0.55
CA ILE A 122 4.37 -12.53 -0.81
C ILE A 122 4.68 -11.43 -1.83
N ILE A 123 4.12 -10.23 -1.69
CA ILE A 123 4.37 -9.12 -2.61
C ILE A 123 5.86 -8.74 -2.59
N LEU A 124 6.44 -8.60 -1.39
CA LEU A 124 7.82 -8.16 -1.22
C LEU A 124 8.86 -9.19 -1.71
N LYS A 125 8.55 -10.48 -1.63
CA LYS A 125 9.46 -11.55 -2.09
C LYS A 125 9.45 -11.76 -3.60
N ASN A 126 8.35 -11.43 -4.27
CA ASN A 126 8.16 -11.75 -5.69
C ASN A 126 8.37 -10.56 -6.62
N VAL A 127 8.60 -9.37 -6.09
CA VAL A 127 8.76 -8.17 -6.90
C VAL A 127 9.95 -7.37 -6.39
N GLU A 128 10.89 -7.08 -7.29
CA GLU A 128 11.96 -6.12 -7.02
C GLU A 128 11.43 -4.70 -7.20
N PHE A 129 11.76 -3.79 -6.29
CA PHE A 129 11.27 -2.42 -6.32
C PHE A 129 12.29 -1.45 -5.73
N ASP A 130 12.29 -0.25 -6.30
CA ASP A 130 12.84 0.96 -5.68
C ASP A 130 11.73 1.72 -4.97
N ALA A 131 10.50 1.69 -5.53
CA ALA A 131 9.31 2.25 -4.89
C ALA A 131 8.05 1.42 -5.20
N ILE A 132 7.33 1.02 -4.14
CA ILE A 132 5.98 0.48 -4.19
C ILE A 132 4.97 1.61 -3.96
N ARG A 133 3.99 1.73 -4.86
CA ARG A 133 2.86 2.66 -4.76
C ARG A 133 1.57 1.87 -4.62
N ILE A 134 1.01 1.90 -3.44
CA ILE A 134 -0.25 1.21 -3.13
C ILE A 134 -1.38 2.17 -3.43
N VAL A 135 -2.22 1.81 -4.40
CA VAL A 135 -3.40 2.57 -4.78
C VAL A 135 -4.61 1.89 -4.19
N PHE A 136 -5.34 2.64 -3.35
CA PHE A 136 -6.47 2.11 -2.63
C PHE A 136 -7.53 3.15 -2.35
N ASN A 137 -8.70 2.72 -1.89
CA ASN A 137 -9.77 3.63 -1.49
C ASN A 137 -9.81 3.77 0.03
N LYS A 138 -9.42 4.94 0.52
CA LYS A 138 -9.52 5.27 1.94
C LYS A 138 -10.98 5.46 2.34
N PHE A 139 -11.42 4.65 3.31
CA PHE A 139 -12.79 4.70 3.81
C PHE A 139 -13.00 5.93 4.71
N ARG A 140 -13.90 6.83 4.31
CA ARG A 140 -14.31 7.97 5.16
C ARG A 140 -15.67 7.71 5.78
N HIS A 141 -16.67 7.40 4.96
CA HIS A 141 -18.02 7.01 5.36
C HIS A 141 -18.60 6.00 4.37
N VAL A 142 -19.71 5.34 4.71
CA VAL A 142 -20.39 4.31 3.88
C VAL A 142 -20.61 4.75 2.42
N VAL A 143 -20.78 6.06 2.18
CA VAL A 143 -21.05 6.62 0.85
C VAL A 143 -19.80 7.25 0.20
N ILE A 144 -18.79 7.65 0.98
CA ILE A 144 -17.67 8.48 0.50
C ILE A 144 -16.35 7.76 0.69
N HIS A 145 -15.64 7.59 -0.44
CA HIS A 145 -14.33 6.93 -0.53
C HIS A 145 -13.38 7.81 -1.34
N TRP A 146 -12.11 7.82 -0.95
CA TRP A 146 -11.09 8.64 -1.61
C TRP A 146 -9.99 7.74 -2.17
N PRO A 147 -9.78 7.72 -3.49
CA PRO A 147 -8.60 7.11 -4.07
C PRO A 147 -7.36 7.77 -3.48
N THR A 148 -6.54 6.98 -2.80
CA THR A 148 -5.35 7.38 -2.07
C THR A 148 -4.19 6.54 -2.55
N VAL A 149 -3.01 7.14 -2.57
CA VAL A 149 -1.76 6.48 -2.90
C VAL A 149 -0.91 6.52 -1.64
N ALA A 150 -0.35 5.38 -1.25
CA ALA A 150 0.69 5.32 -0.23
C ALA A 150 1.98 4.82 -0.89
N THR A 151 3.09 5.51 -0.62
CA THR A 151 4.40 5.16 -1.19
C THR A 151 5.26 4.48 -0.15
N ILE A 152 5.95 3.42 -0.56
CA ILE A 152 6.96 2.73 0.20
C ILE A 152 8.21 2.68 -0.65
N LEU A 153 9.34 3.06 -0.07
CA LEU A 153 10.62 3.11 -0.74
C LEU A 153 11.48 1.93 -0.33
N SER A 154 12.36 1.48 -1.21
CA SER A 154 13.39 0.52 -0.84
C SER A 154 14.38 1.15 0.15
N PRO A 155 15.04 0.36 1.01
CA PRO A 155 16.02 0.88 1.95
C PRO A 155 17.13 1.70 1.27
N GLU A 156 17.59 1.26 0.09
CA GLU A 156 18.61 1.95 -0.71
C GLU A 156 18.15 3.35 -1.16
N VAL A 157 16.89 3.49 -1.59
CA VAL A 157 16.34 4.79 -2.00
C VAL A 157 16.17 5.69 -0.79
N VAL A 158 15.70 5.16 0.35
CA VAL A 158 15.54 5.95 1.57
C VAL A 158 16.86 6.51 2.07
N GLU A 159 17.91 5.69 2.07
CA GLU A 159 19.26 6.12 2.44
C GLU A 159 19.75 7.25 1.52
N ARG A 160 19.63 7.07 0.20
CA ARG A 160 19.98 8.09 -0.80
C ARG A 160 19.22 9.41 -0.58
N GLU A 161 17.91 9.34 -0.34
CA GLU A 161 17.08 10.54 -0.12
C GLU A 161 17.35 11.21 1.23
N SER A 162 17.73 10.43 2.25
CA SER A 162 18.20 10.93 3.54
C SER A 162 19.52 11.70 3.38
N GLU A 163 20.49 11.17 2.64
CA GLU A 163 21.77 11.84 2.39
C GLU A 163 21.65 13.09 1.51
N ALA A 164 20.71 13.09 0.56
CA ALA A 164 20.47 14.22 -0.33
C ALA A 164 19.79 15.43 0.35
N GLY A 165 19.50 15.35 1.66
CA GLY A 165 18.82 16.42 2.40
C GLY A 165 17.35 16.60 2.01
N GLY A 166 16.70 15.53 1.53
CA GLY A 166 15.28 15.53 1.15
C GLY A 166 14.33 15.52 2.37
N MET A 167 13.06 15.16 2.16
CA MET A 167 12.04 15.07 3.24
C MET A 167 12.41 14.13 4.40
N LEU A 168 13.43 13.28 4.22
CA LEU A 168 14.01 12.38 5.23
C LEU A 168 15.12 13.03 6.08
N GLY A 169 15.54 14.25 5.75
CA GLY A 169 16.57 14.99 6.49
C GLY A 169 16.15 15.38 7.91
N ASP A 170 14.85 15.36 8.23
CA ASP A 170 14.35 15.64 9.59
C ASP A 170 14.81 14.58 10.61
N LEU A 171 15.27 13.43 10.14
CA LEU A 171 15.93 12.40 10.95
C LEU A 171 17.27 12.86 11.54
N ASP A 172 17.93 13.87 10.96
CA ASP A 172 19.16 14.45 11.51
C ASP A 172 18.92 15.13 12.86
N SER A 173 17.67 15.43 13.21
CA SER A 173 17.31 16.00 14.51
C SER A 173 17.25 14.97 15.66
N TYR A 174 17.36 13.67 15.36
CA TYR A 174 17.29 12.59 16.34
C TYR A 174 18.66 11.96 16.59
N GLU A 175 19.07 11.87 17.85
CA GLU A 175 20.26 11.13 18.25
C GLU A 175 19.95 9.62 18.30
N ILE A 176 20.77 8.80 17.64
CA ILE A 176 20.66 7.35 17.66
C ILE A 176 21.58 6.79 18.75
N GLU A 177 20.99 6.27 19.81
CA GLU A 177 21.70 5.53 20.85
C GLU A 177 21.84 4.05 20.45
N GLY A 178 22.98 3.41 20.77
CA GLY A 178 23.11 1.94 20.67
C GLY A 178 24.23 1.38 19.80
N GLY A 179 25.14 2.22 19.26
CA GLY A 179 26.27 1.75 18.44
C GLY A 179 25.89 1.32 17.01
N GLU A 180 24.60 1.31 16.69
CA GLU A 180 24.08 1.18 15.32
C GLU A 180 24.28 2.49 14.56
N THR A 181 24.63 2.38 13.28
CA THR A 181 24.75 3.52 12.38
C THR A 181 23.37 4.03 11.96
N LYS A 182 23.29 5.31 11.56
CA LYS A 182 22.04 5.91 11.03
C LYS A 182 21.45 5.09 9.87
N SER A 183 22.32 4.58 9.00
CA SER A 183 21.95 3.72 7.89
C SER A 183 21.30 2.42 8.35
N GLU A 184 21.86 1.74 9.37
CA GLU A 184 21.28 0.50 9.90
C GLU A 184 19.90 0.72 10.52
N VAL A 185 19.72 1.80 11.29
CA VAL A 185 18.42 2.15 11.87
C VAL A 185 17.40 2.50 10.78
N LEU A 186 17.81 3.26 9.77
CA LEU A 186 16.98 3.58 8.62
C LEU A 186 16.55 2.32 7.88
N GLN A 187 17.47 1.41 7.60
CA GLN A 187 17.17 0.14 6.95
C GLN A 187 16.16 -0.66 7.77
N ASN A 188 16.36 -0.79 9.09
CA ASN A 188 15.42 -1.49 9.96
C ASN A 188 14.03 -0.82 9.99
N LEU A 189 13.96 0.51 10.04
CA LEU A 189 12.69 1.25 10.01
C LEU A 189 11.97 1.08 8.67
N VAL A 190 12.69 1.12 7.55
CA VAL A 190 12.12 0.92 6.22
C VAL A 190 11.68 -0.51 6.03
N GLU A 191 12.47 -1.50 6.45
CA GLU A 191 12.06 -2.90 6.45
C GLU A 191 10.80 -3.10 7.29
N PHE A 192 10.70 -2.47 8.46
CA PHE A 192 9.50 -2.53 9.30
C PHE A 192 8.29 -1.84 8.65
N GLN A 193 8.47 -0.64 8.10
CA GLN A 193 7.43 0.11 7.40
C GLN A 193 6.88 -0.68 6.21
N THR A 194 7.80 -1.29 5.45
CA THR A 194 7.54 -2.07 4.24
C THR A 194 6.87 -3.39 4.56
N ARG A 195 7.40 -4.17 5.52
CA ARG A 195 6.90 -5.51 5.85
C ARG A 195 5.62 -5.51 6.67
N GLN A 196 5.43 -4.57 7.60
CA GLN A 196 4.40 -4.74 8.64
C GLN A 196 3.40 -3.58 8.77
N ALA A 197 3.82 -2.33 8.54
CA ALA A 197 2.97 -1.19 8.89
C ALA A 197 2.13 -0.69 7.72
N SER A 198 2.73 -0.32 6.58
CA SER A 198 2.02 0.42 5.53
C SER A 198 1.14 -0.47 4.67
N ILE A 199 1.69 -1.56 4.10
CA ILE A 199 0.90 -2.50 3.27
C ILE A 199 -0.22 -3.10 4.11
N THR A 200 0.11 -3.59 5.31
CA THR A 200 -0.85 -4.29 6.16
C THR A 200 -1.97 -3.38 6.67
N THR A 201 -1.65 -2.15 7.08
CA THR A 201 -2.64 -1.15 7.50
C THR A 201 -3.62 -0.83 6.38
N GLU A 202 -3.11 -0.52 5.20
CA GLU A 202 -3.97 -0.11 4.10
C GLU A 202 -4.84 -1.28 3.63
N LEU A 203 -4.29 -2.48 3.50
CA LEU A 203 -5.06 -3.68 3.17
C LEU A 203 -6.13 -4.00 4.21
N ILE A 204 -5.84 -3.85 5.51
CA ILE A 204 -6.86 -4.01 6.56
C ILE A 204 -7.98 -3.00 6.39
N GLU A 205 -7.68 -1.70 6.21
CA GLU A 205 -8.69 -0.65 6.04
C GLU A 205 -9.57 -0.92 4.82
N ILE A 206 -8.97 -1.34 3.70
CA ILE A 206 -9.65 -1.59 2.43
C ILE A 206 -10.59 -2.78 2.55
N ILE A 207 -10.11 -3.92 3.06
CA ILE A 207 -10.93 -5.13 3.09
C ILE A 207 -12.02 -5.04 4.17
N SER A 208 -11.69 -4.40 5.30
CA SER A 208 -12.69 -4.09 6.32
C SER A 208 -13.75 -3.10 5.78
N GLY A 209 -13.32 -2.15 4.95
CA GLY A 209 -14.18 -1.15 4.30
C GLY A 209 -15.15 -1.80 3.33
N ALA A 210 -14.62 -2.64 2.43
CA ALA A 210 -15.40 -3.42 1.48
C ALA A 210 -16.42 -4.34 2.20
N SER A 211 -16.02 -4.98 3.31
CA SER A 211 -16.90 -5.84 4.10
C SER A 211 -18.09 -5.08 4.70
N ALA A 212 -17.89 -3.82 5.11
CA ALA A 212 -18.97 -2.97 5.62
C ALA A 212 -19.98 -2.54 4.56
N LEU A 213 -19.61 -2.55 3.27
CA LEU A 213 -20.49 -2.24 2.15
C LEU A 213 -21.36 -3.43 1.72
N THR A 214 -20.89 -4.66 1.97
CA THR A 214 -21.58 -5.89 1.56
C THR A 214 -22.50 -6.50 2.62
N GLY A 215 -22.60 -5.87 3.80
CA GLY A 215 -23.34 -6.36 4.97
C GLY A 215 -24.61 -5.59 5.31
#